data_AF-A0A7W6MEZ7-F1
#
_entry.id   AF-A0A7W6MEZ7-F1
#
_cell.length_a   1.000
_cell.length_b   1.000
_cell.length_c   1.000
_cell.angle_alpha   90.00
_cell.angle_beta   90.00
_cell.angle_gamma   90.00
#
_symmetry.space_group_name_H-M   'P 1'
#
loop_
_entity.id
_entity.type
_entity.pdbx_description
1 polymer ?
#
loop_
_entity_poly.entity_id
_entity_poly.type
_entity_poly.pdbx_seq_one_letter_code
_entity_poly.pdbx_strand_id
1 'polypeptide(L)' 'MNEIRLWTFQRNTGARAFYERHGFTAEEETDGADNEEKEPDVLYHWRRLPKPTLSLKPSG' A
#
# COMPACT_ATOMS: atom_id res chain seq x y z
N MET A 1 1.80 -15.20 1.96
CA MET A 1 2.13 -13.77 2.19
C MET A 1 0.82 -13.03 2.41
N ASN A 2 0.71 -12.28 3.50
CA ASN A 2 -0.48 -11.47 3.82
C ASN A 2 -0.24 -9.98 3.53
N GLU A 3 0.83 -9.64 2.84
CA GLU A 3 1.18 -8.27 2.50
C GLU A 3 1.90 -8.18 1.16
N ILE A 4 1.86 -6.99 0.56
CA ILE A 4 2.51 -6.62 -0.70
C ILE A 4 3.11 -5.23 -0.51
N ARG A 5 4.35 -5.05 -0.96
CA ARG A 5 5.02 -3.74 -1.05
C ARG A 5 5.46 -3.49 -2.49
N LEU A 6 5.26 -2.28 -2.99
CA LEU A 6 5.66 -1.88 -4.33
C LEU A 6 6.04 -0.40 -4.39
N TRP A 7 7.03 -0.08 -5.22
CA TRP A 7 7.38 1.30 -5.56
C TRP A 7 6.62 1.76 -6.80
N THR A 8 6.28 3.04 -6.86
CA THR A 8 5.63 3.67 -8.01
C THR A 8 6.02 5.13 -8.12
N PHE A 9 6.38 5.59 -9.32
CA PHE A 9 6.70 7.00 -9.54
C PHE A 9 5.55 7.92 -9.17
N GLN A 10 5.86 9.04 -8.52
CA GLN A 10 4.88 10.02 -8.06
C GLN A 10 4.05 10.60 -9.20
N ARG A 11 4.66 10.77 -10.38
CA ARG A 11 3.99 11.22 -11.62
C ARG A 11 2.96 10.23 -12.17
N ASN A 12 3.00 8.95 -11.78
CA ASN A 12 2.07 7.93 -12.26
C ASN A 12 0.75 7.99 -11.47
N THR A 13 0.00 9.07 -11.68
CA THR A 13 -1.28 9.35 -11.00
C THR A 13 -2.30 8.24 -11.20
N GLY A 14 -2.30 7.57 -12.36
CA GLY A 14 -3.18 6.43 -12.64
C GLY A 14 -2.89 5.22 -11.74
N ALA A 15 -1.62 4.85 -11.60
CA ALA A 15 -1.23 3.75 -10.72
C ALA A 15 -1.45 4.10 -9.24
N ARG A 16 -1.10 5.32 -8.80
CA ARG A 16 -1.36 5.81 -7.43
C ARG A 16 -2.84 5.70 -7.06
N ALA A 17 -3.71 6.26 -7.90
CA ALA A 17 -5.16 6.20 -7.69
C ALA A 17 -5.69 4.75 -7.71
N PHE A 18 -5.10 3.87 -8.53
CA PHE A 18 -5.43 2.46 -8.50
C PHE A 18 -5.07 1.82 -7.16
N TYR A 19 -3.84 1.98 -6.66
CA TYR A 19 -3.40 1.36 -5.41
C TYR A 19 -4.21 1.84 -4.21
N GLU A 20 -4.42 3.16 -4.09
CA GLU A 20 -5.20 3.76 -3.00
C GLU A 20 -6.64 3.24 -2.97
N ARG A 21 -7.29 3.12 -4.14
CA ARG A 21 -8.65 2.54 -4.25
C ARG A 21 -8.71 1.07 -3.86
N HIS A 22 -7.61 0.34 -3.97
CA HIS A 22 -7.51 -1.07 -3.60
C HIS A 22 -6.98 -1.28 -2.17
N GLY A 23 -6.88 -0.21 -1.38
CA GLY A 23 -6.53 -0.27 0.04
C GLY A 23 -5.04 -0.36 0.32
N PHE A 24 -4.18 -0.04 -0.65
CA PHE A 24 -2.78 0.24 -0.36
C PHE A 24 -2.66 1.59 0.35
N THR A 25 -1.66 1.72 1.24
CA THR A 25 -1.31 2.96 1.92
C THR A 25 0.11 3.37 1.51
N ALA A 26 0.30 4.65 1.22
CA ALA A 26 1.64 5.20 1.01
C ALA A 26 2.41 5.18 2.35
N GLU A 27 3.53 4.47 2.40
CA GLU A 27 4.41 4.41 3.58
C GLU A 27 5.55 5.43 3.47
N GLU A 28 6.06 5.67 2.26
CA GLU A 28 7.23 6.52 2.03
C GLU A 28 7.12 7.20 0.66
N GLU A 29 7.57 8.46 0.57
CA GLU A 29 7.80 9.17 -0.68
C GLU A 29 9.27 9.60 -0.72
N THR A 30 9.96 9.40 -1.84
CA THR A 30 11.35 9.85 -2.02
C THR A 30 11.46 10.90 -3.11
N ASP A 31 12.57 11.63 -3.14
CA ASP A 31 12.91 12.53 -4.23
C ASP A 31 13.53 11.81 -5.44
N GLY A 32 13.67 10.47 -5.37
CA GLY A 32 14.27 9.65 -6.42
C GLY A 32 15.80 9.70 -6.46
N ALA A 33 16.47 10.41 -5.55
CA ALA A 33 17.93 10.56 -5.58
C ALA A 33 18.68 9.21 -5.57
N ASP A 34 18.06 8.16 -5.03
CA ASP A 34 18.66 6.84 -4.91
C ASP A 34 18.26 5.84 -6.01
N ASN A 35 17.25 6.15 -6.85
CA ASN A 35 16.90 5.30 -7.99
C ASN A 35 17.70 5.71 -9.27
N GLU A 36 17.72 4.84 -10.27
CA GLU A 36 18.50 5.05 -11.51
C GLU A 36 17.90 6.19 -12.36
N GLU A 37 16.58 6.34 -12.30
CA GLU A 37 15.78 7.29 -13.07
C GLU A 37 15.79 8.71 -12.51
N LYS A 38 16.29 8.90 -11.28
CA LYS A 38 16.23 10.17 -10.53
C LYS A 38 14.83 10.77 -10.50
N GLU A 39 13.82 9.91 -10.46
CA GLU A 39 12.41 10.30 -10.50
C GLU A 39 11.78 10.03 -9.12
N PRO A 40 11.09 11.02 -8.53
CA PRO A 40 10.38 10.83 -7.26
C PRO A 40 9.43 9.63 -7.30
N ASP A 41 9.46 8.81 -6.27
CA ASP A 41 8.62 7.62 -6.15
C ASP A 41 7.94 7.52 -4.78
N VAL A 42 7.02 6.56 -4.68
CA VAL A 42 6.20 6.26 -3.49
C VAL A 42 6.23 4.76 -3.23
N LEU A 43 6.52 4.37 -1.99
CA LEU A 43 6.35 3.01 -1.51
C LEU A 43 4.91 2.83 -1.02
N TYR A 44 4.18 1.92 -1.66
CA TYR A 44 2.86 1.50 -1.22
C TYR A 44 2.93 0.15 -0.50
N HIS A 45 2.20 0.03 0.60
CA HIS A 45 2.01 -1.21 1.34
C HIS A 45 0.54 -1.59 1.38
N TRP A 46 0.26 -2.87 1.13
CA TRP A 46 -1.05 -3.45 1.33
C TRP A 46 -0.93 -4.64 2.26
N ARG A 47 -1.87 -4.77 3.19
CA ARG A 47 -1.96 -5.90 4.11
C ARG A 47 -3.36 -6.48 4.10
N ARG A 48 -3.45 -7.79 3.86
CA ARG A 48 -4.69 -8.55 4.06
C ARG A 48 -4.95 -8.70 5.55
N LEU A 49 -5.91 -7.95 6.06
CA LEU A 49 -6.40 -8.17 7.42
C LEU A 49 -7.04 -9.56 7.51
N PRO A 50 -6.79 -10.34 8.58
CA PRO A 50 -7.53 -11.56 8.80
C PRO A 50 -9.02 -11.23 8.90
N LYS A 51 -9.88 -12.12 8.40
CA LYS A 51 -11.33 -11.99 8.65
C LYS A 51 -11.52 -11.83 10.15
N PRO A 52 -12.21 -10.77 10.63
CA PRO A 52 -12.53 -10.67 12.04
C PRO A 52 -13.30 -11.93 12.39
N THR A 53 -12.70 -12.81 13.19
CA THR A 53 -13.45 -13.88 13.82
C THR A 53 -14.37 -13.17 14.79
N LEU A 54 -15.62 -12.94 14.37
CA LEU A 54 -16.67 -12.49 15.26
C LEU A 54 -16.77 -13.58 16.33
N SER A 55 -16.09 -13.37 17.45
CA SER A 55 -16.24 -14.22 18.63
C SER A 55 -17.66 -13.96 19.10
N LEU A 56 -18.61 -14.78 18.61
CA LEU A 56 -19.93 -14.88 19.21
C LEU A 56 -19.70 -15.25 20.67
N LYS A 57 -19.82 -14.28 21.57
CA LYS A 57 -19.99 -14.60 22.98
C LYS A 57 -21.32 -15.36 23.07
N PRO A 58 -21.35 -16.57 23.65
CA PRO A 58 -22.63 -17.20 23.93
C PRO A 58 -23.39 -16.31 24.90
N SER A 59 -24.56 -15.85 24.50
CA SER A 59 -25.55 -15.27 25.41
C SER A 59 -25.95 -16.35 26.39
N GLY A 60 -25.55 -16.18 27.66
CA GLY A 60 -26.14 -16.91 28.77
C GLY A 60 -27.55 -16.44 29.08
#